data_AF-A0AAP3SKN3-F1
#
_entry.id   AF-A0AAP3SKN3-F1
#
_cell.length_a   1.000
_cell.length_b   1.000
_cell.length_c   1.000
_cell.angle_alpha   90.00
_cell.angle_beta   90.00
_cell.angle_gamma   90.00
#
_symmetry.space_group_name_H-M   'P 1'
#
loop_
_entity.id
_entity.type
_entity.pdbx_description
1 polymer ?
#
loop_
_entity_poly.entity_id
_entity_poly.type
_entity_poly.pdbx_seq_one_letter_code
_entity_poly.pdbx_strand_id
1 'polypeptide(L)'
;MNRTALLQETSTWMDTVDLALCLFIYEVCNDYQFEYLAGSDFVNFLNLKPTSQPVTVCPKENLRVCYMVFSVSQTIRPRERGRLWAEEFLKRCGISKSYYDKHRSDVCGKGATEKNQNYRKAIDKAVESARKLNCTP
;
A
#
# COMPACT_ATOMS: atom_id res chain seq x y z
N MET A 1 -31.60 -7.49 -9.37
CA MET A 1 -30.50 -7.05 -8.48
C MET A 1 -31.09 -6.58 -7.16
N ASN A 2 -30.61 -7.07 -6.02
CA ASN A 2 -31.05 -6.57 -4.71
C ASN A 2 -30.17 -5.38 -4.27
N ARG A 3 -30.69 -4.53 -3.37
CA ARG A 3 -30.02 -3.32 -2.89
C ARG A 3 -28.65 -3.61 -2.26
N THR A 4 -28.49 -4.75 -1.59
CA THR A 4 -27.24 -5.17 -0.97
C THR A 4 -26.17 -5.50 -2.01
N ALA A 5 -26.55 -6.16 -3.11
CA ALA A 5 -25.66 -6.45 -4.23
C ALA A 5 -25.24 -5.17 -4.95
N LEU A 6 -26.16 -4.21 -5.15
CA LEU A 6 -25.82 -2.90 -5.72
C LEU A 6 -24.88 -2.10 -4.80
N LEU A 7 -25.07 -2.15 -3.48
CA LEU A 7 -24.18 -1.52 -2.50
C LEU A 7 -22.80 -2.19 -2.45
N GLN A 8 -22.73 -3.52 -2.58
CA GLN A 8 -21.47 -4.24 -2.69
C GLN A 8 -20.74 -3.88 -3.99
N GLU A 9 -21.41 -3.90 -5.14
CA GLU A 9 -20.83 -3.47 -6.42
C GLU A 9 -20.35 -2.02 -6.37
N THR A 10 -21.16 -1.08 -5.88
CA THR A 10 -20.73 0.33 -5.75
C THR A 10 -19.57 0.52 -4.78
N SER A 11 -19.49 -0.29 -3.71
CA SER A 11 -18.33 -0.29 -2.81
C SER A 11 -17.04 -0.80 -3.46
N THR A 12 -17.14 -1.69 -4.46
CA THR A 12 -15.97 -2.14 -5.24
C THR A 12 -15.44 -1.07 -6.19
N TRP A 13 -16.24 -0.06 -6.52
CA TRP A 13 -15.81 1.08 -7.33
C TRP A 13 -15.17 2.21 -6.51
N MET A 14 -15.45 2.28 -5.21
CA MET A 14 -14.85 3.29 -4.34
C MET A 14 -13.39 2.97 -4.05
N ASP A 15 -12.54 3.99 -4.17
CA ASP A 15 -11.14 3.89 -3.78
C ASP A 15 -11.03 3.69 -2.26
N THR A 16 -10.22 2.70 -1.88
CA THR A 16 -9.92 2.39 -0.49
C THR A 16 -8.77 3.24 0.03
N VAL A 17 -7.80 3.54 -0.84
CA VAL A 17 -6.61 4.34 -0.56
C VAL A 17 -6.77 5.68 -1.25
N ASP A 18 -6.55 6.77 -0.49
CA ASP A 18 -6.61 8.13 -1.00
C ASP A 18 -5.68 8.35 -2.21
N LEU A 19 -6.12 9.13 -3.18
CA LEU A 19 -5.38 9.35 -4.42
C LEU A 19 -4.03 10.02 -4.16
N ALA A 20 -3.97 11.04 -3.29
CA ALA A 20 -2.71 11.70 -2.99
C ALA A 20 -1.72 10.73 -2.35
N LEU A 21 -2.19 9.86 -1.44
CA LEU A 21 -1.35 8.80 -0.88
C LEU A 21 -0.86 7.83 -1.96
N CYS A 22 -1.72 7.43 -2.90
CA CYS A 22 -1.31 6.56 -4.00
C CYS A 22 -0.17 7.17 -4.82
N LEU A 23 -0.25 8.46 -5.14
CA LEU A 23 0.78 9.16 -5.91
C LEU A 23 2.10 9.26 -5.14
N PHE A 24 2.08 9.58 -3.85
CA PHE A 24 3.32 9.61 -3.06
C PHE A 24 3.95 8.22 -2.88
N ILE A 25 3.14 7.16 -2.73
CA ILE A 25 3.67 5.80 -2.66
C ILE A 25 4.25 5.36 -4.02
N TYR A 26 3.63 5.77 -5.12
CA TYR A 26 4.15 5.55 -6.48
C TYR A 26 5.55 6.15 -6.64
N GLU A 27 5.75 7.41 -6.23
CA GLU A 27 7.06 8.08 -6.30
C GLU A 27 8.16 7.35 -5.51
N VAL A 28 7.79 6.71 -4.40
CA VAL A 28 8.76 6.01 -3.54
C VAL A 28 9.02 4.57 -4.02
N CYS A 29 8.00 3.88 -4.53
CA CYS A 29 8.04 2.43 -4.69
C CYS A 29 8.10 1.93 -6.14
N ASN A 30 7.60 2.70 -7.11
CA ASN A 30 7.58 2.29 -8.51
C ASN A 30 9.00 2.22 -9.06
N ASP A 31 9.33 1.15 -9.78
CA ASP A 31 10.69 0.88 -10.29
C ASP A 31 11.76 0.63 -9.21
N TYR A 32 11.36 0.47 -7.94
CA TYR A 32 12.25 0.17 -6.82
C TYR A 32 11.81 -1.07 -6.02
N GLN A 33 10.61 -1.02 -5.44
CA GLN A 33 10.03 -2.14 -4.67
C GLN A 33 9.11 -2.99 -5.56
N PHE A 34 8.50 -2.37 -6.56
CA PHE A 34 7.74 -3.03 -7.60
C PHE A 34 8.43 -2.79 -8.94
N GLU A 35 8.28 -3.72 -9.87
CA GLU A 35 8.61 -3.46 -11.27
C GLU A 35 7.79 -2.26 -11.79
N TYR A 36 8.29 -1.60 -12.82
CA TYR A 36 7.65 -0.41 -13.37
C TYR A 36 6.19 -0.67 -13.77
N LEU A 37 5.30 0.19 -13.27
CA LEU A 37 3.90 0.29 -13.66
C LEU A 37 3.60 1.69 -14.19
N ALA A 38 2.63 1.79 -15.11
CA ALA A 38 1.98 3.06 -15.39
C ALA A 38 1.25 3.57 -14.13
N GLY A 39 1.20 4.90 -13.93
CA GLY A 39 0.59 5.49 -12.73
C GLY A 39 -0.86 5.05 -12.48
N SER A 40 -1.66 4.91 -13.54
CA SER A 40 -3.05 4.40 -13.44
C SER A 40 -3.11 2.96 -12.93
N ASP A 41 -2.21 2.10 -13.40
CA ASP A 41 -2.14 0.71 -12.92
C ASP A 41 -1.65 0.64 -11.48
N PHE A 42 -0.72 1.50 -11.08
CA PHE A 42 -0.26 1.55 -9.69
C PHE A 42 -1.37 2.02 -8.74
N VAL A 43 -2.17 3.01 -9.13
CA VAL A 43 -3.34 3.46 -8.36
C VAL A 43 -4.38 2.35 -8.26
N ASN A 44 -4.68 1.65 -9.37
CA ASN A 44 -5.58 0.50 -9.36
C ASN A 44 -5.06 -0.62 -8.44
N PHE A 45 -3.76 -0.91 -8.51
CA PHE A 45 -3.11 -1.90 -7.69
C PHE A 45 -3.24 -1.59 -6.20
N LEU A 46 -2.91 -0.37 -5.77
CA LEU A 46 -3.10 0.08 -4.38
C LEU A 46 -4.57 0.03 -3.94
N ASN A 47 -5.51 0.24 -4.85
CA ASN A 47 -6.95 0.16 -4.55
C ASN A 47 -7.55 -1.24 -4.69
N LEU A 48 -6.72 -2.28 -4.87
CA LEU A 48 -7.15 -3.66 -5.09
C LEU A 48 -8.09 -3.81 -6.31
N LYS A 49 -7.98 -2.92 -7.28
CA LYS A 49 -8.69 -2.97 -8.56
C LYS A 49 -7.90 -3.76 -9.61
N PRO A 50 -8.52 -4.18 -10.72
CA PRO A 50 -7.81 -4.81 -11.82
C PRO A 50 -6.75 -3.88 -12.43
N THR A 51 -5.61 -4.45 -12.81
CA THR A 51 -4.52 -3.78 -13.52
C THR A 51 -4.42 -4.32 -14.94
N SER A 52 -3.88 -3.52 -15.87
CA SER A 52 -3.69 -3.95 -17.26
C SER A 52 -2.66 -5.09 -17.40
N GLN A 53 -1.73 -5.16 -16.46
CA GLN A 53 -0.66 -6.15 -16.38
C GLN A 53 -0.45 -6.66 -14.95
N PRO A 54 0.12 -7.86 -14.75
CA PRO A 54 0.50 -8.34 -13.43
C PRO A 54 1.48 -7.39 -12.74
N VAL A 55 1.36 -7.27 -11.42
CA VAL A 55 2.28 -6.49 -10.59
C VAL A 55 3.27 -7.41 -9.91
N THR A 56 4.56 -7.17 -10.10
CA THR A 56 5.65 -7.98 -9.52
C THR A 56 6.39 -7.19 -8.45
N VAL A 57 6.62 -7.82 -7.30
CA VAL A 57 7.55 -7.30 -6.28
C VAL A 57 8.98 -7.58 -6.70
N CYS A 58 9.84 -6.56 -6.68
CA CYS A 58 11.26 -6.71 -6.98
C CYS A 58 11.94 -7.70 -6.01
N PRO A 59 12.92 -8.50 -6.48
CA PRO A 59 13.63 -9.44 -5.62
C PRO A 59 14.20 -8.78 -4.36
N LYS A 60 14.04 -9.45 -3.22
CA LYS A 60 14.53 -9.01 -1.89
C LYS A 60 13.87 -7.75 -1.32
N GLU A 61 12.76 -7.29 -1.89
CA GLU A 61 12.05 -6.09 -1.42
C GLU A 61 10.83 -6.39 -0.52
N ASN A 62 10.53 -7.67 -0.23
CA ASN A 62 9.41 -8.08 0.63
C ASN A 62 9.35 -7.35 1.98
N LEU A 63 10.50 -7.14 2.62
CA LEU A 63 10.58 -6.42 3.91
C LEU A 63 10.06 -4.98 3.78
N ARG A 64 10.43 -4.28 2.71
CA ARG A 64 10.00 -2.91 2.46
C ARG A 64 8.54 -2.84 2.07
N VAL A 65 8.08 -3.77 1.22
CA VAL A 65 6.66 -3.90 0.89
C VAL A 65 5.84 -4.15 2.17
N CYS A 66 6.31 -4.98 3.11
CA CYS A 66 5.64 -5.16 4.39
C CYS A 66 5.51 -3.85 5.19
N TYR A 67 6.56 -3.03 5.23
CA TYR A 67 6.47 -1.73 5.89
C TYR A 67 5.49 -0.79 5.20
N MET A 68 5.54 -0.71 3.86
CA MET A 68 4.61 0.11 3.09
C MET A 68 3.16 -0.32 3.34
N VAL A 69 2.87 -1.62 3.28
CA VAL A 69 1.53 -2.17 3.57
C VAL A 69 1.10 -1.82 4.98
N PHE A 70 1.97 -1.99 5.98
CA PHE A 70 1.67 -1.56 7.34
C PHE A 70 1.32 -0.07 7.37
N SER A 71 2.16 0.81 6.84
CA SER A 71 1.96 2.25 6.89
C SER A 71 0.67 2.70 6.16
N VAL A 72 0.39 2.17 4.97
CA VAL A 72 -0.84 2.48 4.22
C VAL A 72 -2.08 1.96 4.94
N SER A 73 -2.05 0.75 5.49
CA SER A 73 -3.19 0.17 6.21
C SER A 73 -3.66 1.01 7.40
N GLN A 74 -2.72 1.72 8.04
CA GLN A 74 -2.99 2.59 9.19
C GLN A 74 -3.71 3.89 8.81
N THR A 75 -3.73 4.25 7.52
CA THR A 75 -4.44 5.42 6.99
C THR A 75 -5.91 5.12 6.66
N ILE A 76 -6.24 3.86 6.41
CA ILE A 76 -7.57 3.43 5.96
C ILE A 76 -8.53 3.35 7.16
N ARG A 77 -9.71 3.94 7.02
CA ARG A 77 -10.78 3.90 8.03
C ARG A 77 -12.04 3.20 7.48
N PRO A 78 -12.75 2.40 8.31
CA PRO A 78 -12.39 2.00 9.67
C PRO A 78 -11.17 1.06 9.70
N ARG A 79 -10.55 0.86 10.87
CA ARG A 79 -9.31 0.06 11.04
C ARG A 79 -9.45 -1.36 10.45
N GLU A 80 -10.62 -1.96 10.56
CA GLU A 80 -10.89 -3.29 10.02
C GLU A 80 -10.77 -3.33 8.49
N ARG A 81 -11.17 -2.26 7.80
CA ARG A 81 -10.97 -2.14 6.35
C ARG A 81 -9.49 -2.10 5.99
N GLY A 82 -8.68 -1.39 6.78
CA GLY A 82 -7.23 -1.37 6.62
C GLY A 82 -6.59 -2.76 6.79
N ARG A 83 -7.08 -3.56 7.76
CA ARG A 83 -6.63 -4.95 7.98
C ARG A 83 -6.94 -5.84 6.78
N LEU A 84 -8.18 -5.80 6.30
CA LEU A 84 -8.62 -6.59 5.13
C LEU A 84 -7.88 -6.17 3.86
N TRP A 85 -7.68 -4.86 3.67
CA TRP A 85 -6.86 -4.34 2.58
C TRP A 85 -5.44 -4.89 2.62
N ALA A 86 -4.79 -4.87 3.79
CA ALA A 86 -3.43 -5.38 3.93
C ALA A 86 -3.34 -6.88 3.61
N GLU A 87 -4.31 -7.68 4.08
CA GLU A 87 -4.36 -9.12 3.81
C GLU A 87 -4.48 -9.44 2.31
N GLU A 88 -5.39 -8.77 1.62
CA GLU A 88 -5.59 -8.98 0.18
C GLU A 88 -4.42 -8.42 -0.65
N PHE A 89 -3.86 -7.27 -0.25
CA PHE A 89 -2.70 -6.69 -0.94
C PHE A 89 -1.46 -7.60 -0.82
N LEU A 90 -1.18 -8.14 0.37
CA LEU A 90 -0.06 -9.07 0.58
C LEU A 90 -0.21 -10.35 -0.25
N LYS A 91 -1.44 -10.85 -0.39
CA LYS A 91 -1.74 -12.01 -1.24
C LYS A 91 -1.39 -11.74 -2.70
N ARG A 92 -1.71 -10.56 -3.23
CA ARG A 92 -1.33 -10.15 -4.59
C ARG A 92 0.18 -10.02 -4.77
N CYS A 93 0.89 -9.59 -3.72
CA CYS A 93 2.35 -9.51 -3.70
C CYS A 93 3.06 -10.86 -3.50
N GLY A 94 2.32 -11.96 -3.28
CA GLY A 94 2.93 -13.26 -2.94
C GLY A 94 3.65 -13.28 -1.59
N ILE A 95 3.29 -12.38 -0.66
CA ILE A 95 3.90 -12.28 0.68
C ILE A 95 2.99 -12.96 1.68
N SER A 96 3.53 -13.95 2.42
CA SER A 96 2.74 -14.66 3.42
C SER A 96 2.42 -13.79 4.64
N LYS A 97 1.24 -14.01 5.23
CA LYS A 97 0.83 -13.34 6.48
C LYS A 97 1.84 -13.55 7.62
N SER A 98 2.40 -14.75 7.74
CA SER A 98 3.40 -15.05 8.78
C SER A 98 4.70 -14.26 8.59
N TYR A 99 5.17 -14.10 7.35
CA TYR A 99 6.30 -13.23 7.05
C TYR A 99 5.98 -11.77 7.40
N TYR A 100 4.83 -11.27 6.95
CA TYR A 100 4.40 -9.90 7.24
C TYR A 100 4.29 -9.62 8.74
N ASP A 101 3.62 -10.49 9.50
CA ASP A 101 3.43 -10.33 10.94
C ASP A 101 4.76 -10.25 11.70
N LYS A 102 5.77 -11.00 11.23
CA LYS A 102 7.12 -11.00 11.82
C LYS A 102 7.95 -9.77 11.42
N HIS A 103 7.83 -9.30 10.18
CA HIS A 103 8.82 -8.40 9.57
C HIS A 103 8.33 -6.97 9.31
N ARG A 104 7.02 -6.68 9.41
CA ARG A 104 6.44 -5.37 9.04
C ARG A 104 7.04 -4.16 9.77
N SER A 105 7.69 -4.36 10.91
CA SER A 105 8.34 -3.30 11.70
C SER A 105 9.86 -3.36 11.70
N ASP A 106 10.49 -4.31 11.01
CA ASP A 106 11.95 -4.51 11.11
C ASP A 106 12.73 -3.33 10.53
N VAL A 107 12.17 -2.62 9.55
CA VAL A 107 12.78 -1.38 9.03
C VAL A 107 12.84 -0.25 10.07
N CYS A 108 12.10 -0.36 11.17
CA CYS A 108 12.13 0.57 12.30
C CYS A 108 13.16 0.18 13.37
N GLY A 109 13.77 -1.01 13.28
CA GLY A 109 14.70 -1.52 14.28
C GLY A 109 15.99 -0.71 14.38
N LYS A 110 16.59 -0.67 15.58
CA LYS A 110 17.86 0.04 15.84
C LYS A 110 19.02 -0.47 14.97
N GLY A 111 18.98 -1.73 14.55
CA GLY A 111 19.97 -2.35 13.65
C GLY A 111 19.60 -2.28 12.16
N ALA A 112 18.57 -1.52 11.77
CA ALA A 112 18.17 -1.40 10.37
C ALA A 112 19.29 -0.73 9.55
N THR A 113 19.52 -1.23 8.34
CA THR A 113 20.48 -0.64 7.40
C THR A 113 20.08 0.78 7.01
N GLU A 114 21.03 1.60 6.60
CA GLU A 114 20.76 2.96 6.11
C GLU A 114 19.73 2.96 4.95
N LYS A 115 19.85 2.00 4.02
CA LYS A 115 18.89 1.82 2.92
C LYS A 115 17.44 1.60 3.43
N ASN A 116 17.27 0.91 4.56
CA ASN A 116 15.96 0.68 5.17
C ASN A 116 15.48 1.88 5.97
N GLN A 117 16.38 2.59 6.66
CA GLN A 117 16.06 3.81 7.39
C GLN A 117 15.60 4.93 6.43
N ASN A 118 16.29 5.10 5.31
CA ASN A 118 15.93 6.10 4.30
C ASN A 118 14.58 5.75 3.64
N TYR A 119 14.35 4.47 3.35
CA TYR A 119 13.06 4.01 2.83
C TYR A 119 11.92 4.28 3.83
N ARG A 120 12.11 3.96 5.11
CA ARG A 120 11.16 4.26 6.17
C ARG A 120 10.79 5.74 6.18
N LYS A 121 11.79 6.62 6.19
CA LYS A 121 11.58 8.08 6.16
C LYS A 121 10.76 8.53 4.95
N ALA A 122 11.03 7.96 3.77
CA ALA A 122 10.31 8.27 2.54
C ALA A 122 8.82 7.87 2.63
N ILE A 123 8.51 6.67 3.13
CA ILE A 123 7.13 6.20 3.34
C ILE A 123 6.42 7.04 4.41
N ASP A 124 7.07 7.33 5.53
CA ASP A 124 6.49 8.14 6.60
C ASP A 124 6.16 9.55 6.09
N LYS A 125 7.05 10.14 5.29
CA LYS A 125 6.84 11.43 4.62
C LYS A 125 5.70 11.38 3.61
N ALA A 126 5.57 10.30 2.84
CA ALA A 126 4.46 10.12 1.90
C ALA A 126 3.11 10.14 2.62
N VAL A 127 3.00 9.38 3.72
CA VAL A 127 1.78 9.34 4.57
C VAL A 127 1.48 10.70 5.20
N GLU A 128 2.49 11.41 5.69
CA GLU A 128 2.31 12.73 6.27
C GLU A 128 1.88 13.78 5.23
N SER A 129 2.50 13.76 4.04
CA SER A 129 2.18 14.68 2.94
C SER A 129 0.75 14.50 2.44
N ALA A 130 0.31 13.26 2.23
CA ALA A 130 -1.08 12.96 1.84
C ALA A 130 -2.07 13.50 2.87
N ARG A 131 -1.79 13.29 4.17
CA ARG A 131 -2.64 13.81 5.26
C ARG A 131 -2.74 15.32 5.24
N LYS A 132 -1.64 16.04 5.01
CA LYS A 132 -1.62 17.51 4.96
C LYS A 132 -2.48 18.05 3.82
N LEU A 133 -2.40 17.44 2.63
CA LEU A 133 -3.23 17.83 1.50
C LEU A 133 -4.72 17.67 1.81
N ASN A 134 -5.10 16.57 2.46
CA ASN A 134 -6.49 16.30 2.84
C ASN A 134 -7.00 17.15 4.02
N CYS A 135 -6.12 17.86 4.71
CA CYS A 135 -6.47 18.79 5.81
C CYS A 135 -6.42 20.27 5.39
N THR A 136 -6.11 20.57 4.13
CA THR A 136 -6.12 21.94 3.62
C THR A 136 -7.57 22.31 3.22
N PRO A 137 -8.13 23.44 3.70
CA PRO A 137 -9.52 23.84 3.42
C PRO A 137 -9.83 24.06 1.94
#